data_AF-A0A2P5HMU9-F1
#
_entry.id   AF-A0A2P5HMU9-F1
#
_cell.length_a   1.000
_cell.length_b   1.000
_cell.length_c   1.000
_cell.angle_alpha   90.00
_cell.angle_beta   90.00
_cell.angle_gamma   90.00
#
_symmetry.space_group_name_H-M   'P 1'
#
loop_
_entity.id
_entity.type
_entity.pdbx_description
1 polymer ?
#
loop_
_entity_poly.entity_id
_entity_poly.type
_entity_poly.pdbx_seq_one_letter_code
_entity_poly.pdbx_strand_id
1 'polypeptide(L)'
;MESETTPTPTPAPQKGMTRSTTSAMLERKLVTLRKITNISKPCSLRYKCLEVATVSGDFDVVIRKGKFKVGELILYFEVDSFIPSSALKLSWLMRHRLTTFDGAKGYHVRPRMFGKQHSRGYIMAIEDHAIVLRIVNIMKEEYGPVEGLRVASMMAFEDVMGVKKWEPEDDSDTPTPSAHGH
;
A
#
# COMPACT_ATOMS: atom_id res chain seq x y z
N MET A 1 -5.69 10.94 70.84
CA MET A 1 -6.01 11.58 69.54
C MET A 1 -5.49 10.64 68.48
N GLU A 2 -6.28 9.60 68.20
CA GLU A 2 -5.94 8.58 67.22
C GLU A 2 -6.63 8.97 65.92
N SER A 3 -5.84 9.28 64.91
CA SER A 3 -6.29 9.70 63.59
C SER A 3 -6.64 8.47 62.75
N GLU A 4 -7.94 8.26 62.51
CA GLU A 4 -8.48 7.33 61.53
C GLU A 4 -7.99 7.69 60.11
N THR A 5 -7.20 6.82 59.51
CA THR A 5 -6.91 6.84 58.08
C THR A 5 -7.92 5.97 57.33
N THR A 6 -8.89 6.61 56.68
CA THR A 6 -9.80 5.98 55.71
C THR A 6 -9.02 5.36 54.53
N PRO A 7 -9.31 4.11 54.11
CA PRO A 7 -8.72 3.55 52.91
C PRO A 7 -9.40 4.09 51.64
N THR A 8 -8.57 4.62 50.74
CA THR A 8 -8.93 5.05 49.38
C THR A 8 -9.52 3.89 48.56
N PRO A 9 -10.62 4.10 47.80
CA PRO A 9 -11.16 3.06 46.94
C PRO A 9 -10.24 2.78 45.75
N THR A 10 -9.76 1.54 45.65
CA THR A 10 -9.07 0.97 44.49
C THR A 10 -9.96 1.07 43.24
N PRO A 11 -9.51 1.66 42.12
CA PRO A 11 -10.29 1.65 40.88
C PRO A 11 -10.34 0.22 40.32
N ALA A 12 -11.57 -0.25 40.05
CA ALA A 12 -11.83 -1.54 39.42
C ALA A 12 -11.21 -1.61 38.01
N PRO A 13 -10.74 -2.79 37.56
CA PRO A 13 -10.15 -2.95 36.24
C PRO A 13 -11.19 -2.66 35.15
N GLN A 14 -10.95 -1.60 34.38
CA GLN A 14 -11.78 -1.25 33.23
C GLN A 14 -11.67 -2.36 32.17
N LYS A 15 -12.77 -3.09 32.00
CA LYS A 15 -12.94 -4.13 31.00
C LYS A 15 -13.17 -3.47 29.64
N GLY A 16 -12.18 -3.56 28.76
CA GLY A 16 -12.38 -3.36 27.32
C GLY A 16 -11.54 -2.26 26.68
N MET A 17 -10.21 -2.42 26.64
CA MET A 17 -9.38 -1.71 25.66
C MET A 17 -8.03 -2.41 25.47
N THR A 18 -8.01 -3.63 24.92
CA THR A 18 -6.75 -4.37 24.71
C THR A 18 -6.60 -5.04 23.34
N ARG A 19 -7.47 -4.78 22.37
CA ARG A 19 -7.34 -5.40 21.03
C ARG A 19 -6.60 -4.57 19.98
N SER A 20 -6.37 -3.27 20.18
CA SER A 20 -5.95 -2.37 19.10
C SER A 20 -4.65 -1.62 19.40
N THR A 21 -3.57 -2.35 19.67
CA THR A 21 -2.21 -1.75 19.62
C THR A 21 -1.23 -2.72 18.96
N THR A 22 -1.39 -4.02 19.20
CA THR A 22 -0.59 -5.07 18.54
C THR A 22 -0.97 -5.27 17.08
N SER A 23 -2.24 -5.10 16.70
CA SER A 23 -2.71 -5.24 15.31
C SER A 23 -2.10 -4.17 14.39
N ALA A 24 -2.06 -2.91 14.83
CA ALA A 24 -1.50 -1.81 14.05
C ALA A 24 0.03 -1.93 13.83
N MET A 25 0.78 -2.51 14.78
CA MET A 25 2.23 -2.77 14.60
C MET A 25 2.53 -4.00 13.72
N LEU A 26 1.54 -4.87 13.48
CA LEU A 26 1.62 -6.03 12.58
C LEU A 26 0.93 -5.81 11.24
N GLU A 27 0.34 -4.64 11.01
CA GLU A 27 -0.33 -4.31 9.75
C GLU A 27 0.67 -4.27 8.59
N ARG A 28 0.28 -4.94 7.50
CA ARG A 28 1.07 -5.03 6.27
C ARG A 28 1.22 -3.63 5.67
N LYS A 29 2.47 -3.18 5.52
CA LYS A 29 2.79 -1.91 4.83
C LYS A 29 2.29 -1.98 3.38
N LEU A 30 1.44 -1.03 2.99
CA LEU A 30 0.87 -0.99 1.64
C LEU A 30 1.82 -0.35 0.64
N VAL A 31 2.61 0.63 1.08
CA VAL A 31 3.51 1.39 0.20
C VAL A 31 4.92 1.42 0.78
N THR A 32 5.88 0.86 0.05
CA THR A 32 7.28 0.76 0.47
C THR A 32 8.24 1.11 -0.66
N LEU A 33 9.47 1.52 -0.33
CA LEU A 33 10.53 1.61 -1.34
C LEU A 33 11.17 0.24 -1.53
N ARG A 34 11.27 -0.20 -2.78
CA ARG A 34 11.86 -1.50 -3.13
C ARG A 34 12.72 -1.40 -4.37
N LYS A 35 13.73 -2.26 -4.45
CA LYS A 35 14.65 -2.32 -5.59
C LYS A 35 14.12 -3.29 -6.65
N ILE A 36 14.26 -2.93 -7.93
CA ILE A 36 14.05 -3.88 -9.03
C ILE A 36 15.26 -4.81 -9.10
N THR A 37 15.02 -6.11 -8.94
CA THR A 37 16.06 -7.15 -8.94
C THR A 37 16.25 -7.77 -10.32
N ASN A 38 15.21 -7.78 -11.15
CA ASN A 38 15.27 -8.32 -12.50
C ASN A 38 14.27 -7.61 -13.43
N ILE A 39 14.56 -7.55 -14.72
CA ILE A 39 13.60 -7.17 -15.76
C ILE A 39 13.65 -8.22 -16.86
N SER A 40 12.52 -8.88 -17.11
CA SER A 40 12.40 -9.90 -18.15
C SER A 40 11.39 -9.51 -19.22
N LYS A 41 11.49 -10.18 -20.38
CA LYS A 41 10.56 -10.00 -21.49
C LYS A 41 9.32 -10.88 -21.27
N PRO A 42 8.11 -10.42 -21.59
CA PRO A 42 6.91 -11.24 -21.49
C PRO A 42 7.00 -12.45 -22.43
N CYS A 43 6.42 -13.58 -22.03
CA CYS A 43 6.51 -14.82 -22.81
C CYS A 43 5.69 -14.81 -24.11
N SER A 44 4.93 -13.75 -24.42
CA SER A 44 3.99 -13.70 -25.55
C SER A 44 4.21 -12.49 -26.45
N LEU A 45 4.17 -12.72 -27.76
CA LEU A 45 4.25 -11.70 -28.82
C LEU A 45 3.12 -10.66 -28.76
N ARG A 46 2.01 -10.92 -28.04
CA ARG A 46 0.94 -9.95 -27.81
C ARG A 46 1.39 -8.80 -26.90
N TYR A 47 2.39 -9.03 -26.05
CA TYR A 47 2.81 -8.09 -25.00
C TYR A 47 4.16 -7.43 -25.31
N LYS A 48 4.51 -7.22 -26.59
CA LYS A 48 5.80 -6.65 -27.03
C LYS A 48 6.17 -5.29 -26.40
N CYS A 49 5.16 -4.49 -26.03
CA CYS A 49 5.36 -3.17 -25.41
C CYS A 49 5.47 -3.23 -23.87
N LEU A 50 5.40 -4.43 -23.29
CA LEU A 50 5.46 -4.66 -21.86
C LEU A 50 6.75 -5.41 -21.48
N GLU A 51 7.13 -5.29 -20.22
CA GLU A 51 8.19 -6.04 -19.55
C GLU A 51 7.70 -6.46 -18.16
N VAL A 52 8.43 -7.37 -17.52
CA VAL A 52 8.13 -7.84 -16.17
C VAL A 52 9.28 -7.40 -15.28
N ALA A 53 9.01 -6.49 -14.35
CA ALA A 53 9.96 -6.12 -13.32
C ALA A 53 9.73 -7.01 -12.09
N THR A 54 10.76 -7.75 -11.68
CA THR A 54 10.78 -8.42 -10.38
C THR A 54 11.30 -7.43 -9.35
N VAL A 55 10.50 -7.19 -8.33
CA VAL A 55 10.77 -6.29 -7.20
C VAL A 55 11.24 -7.13 -6.01
N SER A 56 12.19 -6.61 -5.23
CA SER A 56 12.71 -7.25 -4.03
C SER A 56 11.59 -7.75 -3.10
N GLY A 57 11.70 -9.00 -2.64
CA GLY A 57 10.58 -9.76 -2.05
C GLY A 57 9.82 -10.62 -3.07
N ASP A 58 10.39 -10.82 -4.26
CA ASP A 58 9.90 -11.71 -5.32
C ASP A 58 8.48 -11.38 -5.81
N PHE A 59 8.23 -10.08 -5.99
CA PHE A 59 6.99 -9.57 -6.57
C PHE A 59 7.18 -9.18 -8.03
N ASP A 60 6.48 -9.87 -8.93
CA ASP A 60 6.48 -9.53 -10.35
C ASP A 60 5.43 -8.47 -10.65
N VAL A 61 5.83 -7.41 -11.36
CA VAL A 61 4.96 -6.31 -11.79
C VAL A 61 5.15 -6.08 -13.28
N VAL A 62 4.04 -6.11 -14.03
CA VAL A 62 4.08 -5.85 -15.47
C VAL A 62 4.15 -4.33 -15.72
N ILE A 63 5.19 -3.92 -16.43
CA ILE A 63 5.54 -2.52 -16.69
C ILE A 63 5.58 -2.25 -18.19
N ARG A 64 5.63 -0.98 -18.58
CA ARG A 64 5.95 -0.60 -19.96
C ARG A 64 7.44 -0.81 -20.22
N LYS A 65 7.74 -1.28 -21.42
CA LYS A 65 9.11 -1.52 -21.86
C LYS A 65 9.98 -0.27 -21.74
N GLY A 66 11.17 -0.42 -21.17
CA GLY A 66 12.16 0.65 -21.03
C GLY A 66 11.81 1.74 -20.02
N LYS A 67 10.76 1.57 -19.20
CA LYS A 67 10.36 2.55 -18.19
C LYS A 67 11.30 2.58 -16.98
N PHE A 68 11.84 1.42 -16.59
CA PHE A 68 12.65 1.25 -15.39
C PHE A 68 13.90 0.41 -15.70
N LYS A 69 14.85 0.37 -14.77
CA LYS A 69 16.11 -0.37 -14.89
C LYS A 69 16.32 -1.33 -13.71
N VAL A 70 17.07 -2.40 -13.94
CA VAL A 70 17.53 -3.28 -12.85
C VAL A 70 18.41 -2.47 -11.91
N GLY A 71 18.15 -2.62 -10.61
CA GLY A 71 18.84 -1.92 -9.55
C GLY A 71 18.22 -0.57 -9.15
N GLU A 72 17.21 -0.11 -9.88
CA GLU A 72 16.47 1.12 -9.57
C GLU A 72 15.61 0.94 -8.31
N LEU A 73 15.58 1.97 -7.45
CA LEU A 73 14.71 2.01 -6.27
C LEU A 73 13.39 2.68 -6.66
N ILE A 74 12.28 2.01 -6.39
CA ILE A 74 10.94 2.44 -6.81
C ILE A 74 9.98 2.48 -5.61
N LEU A 75 8.86 3.17 -5.78
CA LEU A 75 7.70 3.03 -4.91
C LEU A 75 6.90 1.80 -5.33
N TYR A 76 6.80 0.81 -4.45
CA TYR A 76 6.00 -0.40 -4.64
C TYR A 76 4.72 -0.33 -3.80
N PHE A 77 3.60 -0.57 -4.47
CA PHE A 77 2.27 -0.66 -3.88
C PHE A 77 1.83 -2.11 -3.88
N GLU A 78 1.53 -2.63 -2.69
CA GLU A 78 1.08 -4.00 -2.53
C GLU A 78 -0.34 -4.19 -3.07
N VAL A 79 -0.75 -5.44 -3.30
CA VAL A 79 -2.14 -5.76 -3.63
C VAL A 79 -3.07 -5.27 -2.52
N ASP A 80 -4.30 -4.96 -2.90
CA ASP A 80 -5.33 -4.37 -2.04
C ASP A 80 -5.01 -2.92 -1.63
N SER A 81 -4.01 -2.28 -2.25
CA SER A 81 -3.84 -0.83 -2.13
C SER A 81 -4.88 -0.09 -2.99
N PHE A 82 -5.58 0.87 -2.40
CA PHE A 82 -6.35 1.89 -3.10
C PHE A 82 -5.54 3.18 -3.17
N ILE A 83 -5.06 3.52 -4.36
CA ILE A 83 -4.24 4.72 -4.60
C ILE A 83 -5.15 5.84 -5.10
N PRO A 84 -5.33 6.94 -4.35
CA PRO A 84 -6.18 8.04 -4.77
C PRO A 84 -5.63 8.67 -6.06
N SER A 85 -6.52 9.18 -6.92
CA SER A 85 -6.11 9.74 -8.21
C SER A 85 -5.18 10.95 -8.08
N SER A 86 -5.23 11.66 -6.95
CA SER A 86 -4.33 12.75 -6.60
C SER A 86 -2.87 12.30 -6.37
N ALA A 87 -2.67 11.05 -5.94
CA ALA A 87 -1.34 10.46 -5.72
C ALA A 87 -0.77 9.75 -6.96
N LEU A 88 -1.54 9.68 -8.06
CA LEU A 88 -1.14 9.01 -9.30
C LEU A 88 -0.69 10.01 -10.37
N LYS A 89 0.39 9.68 -11.05
CA LYS A 89 0.72 10.30 -12.35
C LYS A 89 -0.13 9.65 -13.46
N LEU A 90 -1.34 10.17 -13.63
CA LEU A 90 -2.35 9.60 -14.54
C LEU A 90 -1.97 9.75 -16.01
N SER A 91 -1.59 8.64 -16.64
CA SER A 91 -1.61 8.55 -18.11
C SER A 91 -3.06 8.35 -18.62
N TRP A 92 -3.32 8.71 -19.88
CA TRP A 92 -4.63 8.48 -20.53
C TRP A 92 -5.12 7.03 -20.35
N LEU A 93 -4.22 6.06 -20.47
CA LEU A 93 -4.53 4.64 -20.35
C LEU A 93 -4.97 4.23 -18.92
N MET A 94 -4.52 4.92 -17.89
CA MET A 94 -4.92 4.62 -16.51
C MET A 94 -6.27 5.23 -16.13
N ARG A 95 -6.71 6.31 -16.79
CA ARG A 95 -7.97 6.99 -16.45
C ARG A 95 -9.19 6.08 -16.52
N HIS A 96 -9.24 5.19 -17.51
CA HIS A 96 -10.33 4.21 -17.68
C HIS A 96 -10.30 3.08 -16.64
N ARG A 97 -9.25 2.98 -15.82
CA ARG A 97 -9.08 1.93 -14.81
C ARG A 97 -9.34 2.42 -13.39
N LEU A 98 -9.74 3.69 -13.23
CA LEU A 98 -10.09 4.26 -11.95
C LEU A 98 -11.46 3.76 -11.48
N THR A 99 -11.59 3.61 -10.17
CA THR A 99 -12.80 3.24 -9.45
C THR A 99 -13.05 4.23 -8.31
N THR A 100 -14.22 4.17 -7.69
CA THR A 100 -14.53 4.93 -6.48
C THR A 100 -14.44 4.01 -5.26
N PHE A 101 -13.91 4.53 -4.16
CA PHE A 101 -13.85 3.89 -2.84
C PHE A 101 -13.82 4.97 -1.78
N ASP A 102 -14.64 4.84 -0.73
CA ASP A 102 -14.82 5.86 0.31
C ASP A 102 -15.05 7.29 -0.24
N GLY A 103 -15.84 7.41 -1.31
CA GLY A 103 -16.09 8.70 -1.97
C GLY A 103 -14.90 9.31 -2.73
N ALA A 104 -13.73 8.66 -2.74
CA ALA A 104 -12.56 9.09 -3.49
C ALA A 104 -12.43 8.31 -4.80
N LYS A 105 -11.97 8.98 -5.87
CA LYS A 105 -11.61 8.33 -7.13
C LYS A 105 -10.15 7.89 -7.10
N GLY A 106 -9.85 6.68 -7.54
CA GLY A 106 -8.51 6.13 -7.44
C GLY A 106 -8.31 4.82 -8.19
N TYR A 107 -7.12 4.26 -8.07
CA TYR A 107 -6.75 2.97 -8.66
C TYR A 107 -6.67 1.92 -7.56
N HIS A 108 -7.50 0.89 -7.67
CA HIS A 108 -7.38 -0.32 -6.86
C HIS A 108 -6.33 -1.25 -7.47
N VAL A 109 -5.24 -1.48 -6.74
CA VAL A 109 -4.17 -2.43 -7.07
C VAL A 109 -4.66 -3.85 -6.83
N ARG A 110 -4.85 -4.60 -7.91
CA ARG A 110 -5.34 -5.98 -7.87
C ARG A 110 -4.32 -6.90 -8.55
N PRO A 111 -4.22 -8.17 -8.13
CA PRO A 111 -3.51 -9.18 -8.91
C PRO A 111 -4.04 -9.23 -10.34
N ARG A 112 -3.15 -9.33 -11.33
CA ARG A 112 -3.53 -9.52 -12.74
C ARG A 112 -2.65 -10.55 -13.42
N MET A 113 -3.22 -11.21 -14.43
CA MET A 113 -2.51 -12.12 -15.31
C MET A 113 -2.31 -11.49 -16.68
N PHE A 114 -1.08 -11.53 -17.18
CA PHE A 114 -0.71 -11.13 -18.53
C PHE A 114 -0.15 -12.35 -19.26
N GLY A 115 -1.04 -13.14 -19.88
CA GLY A 115 -0.68 -14.47 -20.37
C GLY A 115 -0.36 -15.40 -19.20
N LYS A 116 0.87 -15.92 -19.13
CA LYS A 116 1.34 -16.76 -18.02
C LYS A 116 2.03 -15.97 -16.90
N GLN A 117 2.16 -14.66 -17.05
CA GLN A 117 2.87 -13.82 -16.08
C GLN A 117 1.91 -13.25 -15.03
N HIS A 118 2.28 -13.41 -13.75
CA HIS A 118 1.61 -12.75 -12.64
C HIS A 118 2.11 -11.31 -12.51
N SER A 119 1.18 -10.37 -12.31
CA SER A 119 1.43 -8.98 -11.93
C SER A 119 0.78 -8.75 -10.57
N ARG A 120 1.60 -8.70 -9.51
CA ARG A 120 1.20 -8.52 -8.11
C ARG A 120 1.75 -7.18 -7.64
N GLY A 121 0.88 -6.20 -7.53
CA GLY A 121 1.23 -4.85 -7.12
C GLY A 121 1.27 -3.84 -8.26
N TYR A 122 1.72 -2.65 -7.92
CA TYR A 122 1.93 -1.52 -8.83
C TYR A 122 3.23 -0.81 -8.47
N ILE A 123 3.90 -0.18 -9.45
CA ILE A 123 5.14 0.56 -9.19
C ILE A 123 5.14 1.96 -9.80
N MET A 124 5.78 2.90 -9.10
CA MET A 124 6.04 4.27 -9.52
C MET A 124 7.51 4.64 -9.31
N ALA A 125 7.99 5.59 -10.11
CA ALA A 125 9.26 6.25 -9.82
C ALA A 125 9.09 7.09 -8.54
N ILE A 126 10.13 7.22 -7.72
CA ILE A 126 10.08 8.03 -6.50
C ILE A 126 9.81 9.50 -6.85
N GLU A 127 10.35 9.93 -7.99
CA GLU A 127 10.23 11.26 -8.57
C GLU A 127 8.80 11.58 -9.02
N ASP A 128 7.95 10.58 -9.21
CA ASP A 128 6.55 10.79 -9.57
C ASP A 128 5.70 11.22 -8.35
N HIS A 129 6.24 11.24 -7.13
CA HIS A 129 5.54 11.72 -5.93
C HIS A 129 6.40 12.67 -5.08
N ALA A 130 6.14 13.98 -5.20
CA ALA A 130 6.99 15.03 -4.64
C ALA A 130 7.20 14.93 -3.11
N ILE A 131 6.17 14.55 -2.34
CA ILE A 131 6.30 14.46 -0.88
C ILE A 131 7.18 13.27 -0.50
N VAL A 132 7.07 12.14 -1.19
CA VAL A 132 7.91 10.97 -0.92
C VAL A 132 9.35 11.27 -1.31
N LEU A 133 9.57 11.87 -2.48
CA LEU A 133 10.90 12.30 -2.91
C LEU A 133 11.56 13.22 -1.87
N ARG A 134 10.79 14.16 -1.31
CA ARG A 134 11.28 15.05 -0.25
C ARG A 134 11.67 14.27 1.00
N ILE A 135 10.84 13.34 1.48
CA ILE A 135 11.16 12.50 2.64
C ILE A 135 12.45 11.71 2.39
N VAL A 136 12.59 11.08 1.21
CA VAL A 136 13.80 10.33 0.84
C VAL A 136 15.03 11.21 0.85
N ASN A 137 14.94 12.44 0.33
CA ASN A 137 16.06 13.38 0.34
C ASN A 137 16.44 13.82 1.75
N ILE A 138 15.46 14.09 2.62
CA ILE A 138 15.72 14.39 4.04
C ILE A 138 16.46 13.24 4.71
N MET A 139 16.02 11.99 4.51
CA MET A 139 16.70 10.82 5.07
C MET A 139 18.14 10.71 4.55
N LYS A 140 18.39 11.02 3.28
CA LYS A 140 19.75 11.02 2.70
C LYS A 140 20.63 12.14 3.24
N GLU A 141 20.06 13.30 3.54
CA GLU A 141 20.77 14.43 4.13
C GLU A 141 21.13 14.15 5.59
N GLU A 142 20.22 13.53 6.34
CA GLU A 142 20.36 13.26 7.78
C GLU A 142 21.28 12.06 8.06
N TYR A 143 21.14 10.97 7.31
CA TYR A 143 21.87 9.71 7.56
C TYR A 143 22.96 9.43 6.51
N GLY A 144 23.08 10.27 5.48
CA GLY A 144 23.96 10.06 4.34
C GLY A 144 23.30 9.23 3.21
N PRO A 145 23.87 9.23 1.99
CA PRO A 145 23.18 8.72 0.81
C PRO A 145 22.79 7.23 0.86
N VAL A 146 23.65 6.38 1.41
CA VAL A 146 23.41 4.93 1.47
C VAL A 146 22.47 4.58 2.62
N GLU A 147 22.79 5.06 3.81
CA GLU A 147 22.01 4.75 5.01
C GLU A 147 20.64 5.43 4.99
N GLY A 148 20.54 6.65 4.48
CA GLY A 148 19.26 7.33 4.29
C GLY A 148 18.31 6.59 3.35
N LEU A 149 18.82 5.96 2.30
CA LEU A 149 17.99 5.09 1.44
C LEU A 149 17.56 3.82 2.18
N ARG A 150 18.42 3.25 3.04
CA ARG A 150 18.08 2.10 3.88
C ARG A 150 16.97 2.44 4.86
N VAL A 151 17.11 3.56 5.57
CA VAL A 151 16.11 4.09 6.51
C VAL A 151 14.79 4.35 5.78
N ALA A 152 14.82 5.08 4.65
CA ALA A 152 13.62 5.35 3.86
C ALA A 152 12.94 4.06 3.36
N SER A 153 13.70 3.01 3.03
CA SER A 153 13.14 1.72 2.61
C SER A 153 12.48 0.93 3.74
N MET A 154 12.77 1.28 5.00
CA MET A 154 12.09 0.72 6.17
C MET A 154 10.79 1.47 6.51
N MET A 155 10.54 2.64 5.91
CA MET A 155 9.32 3.42 6.15
C MET A 155 8.11 2.84 5.39
N ALA A 156 6.94 3.25 5.82
CA ALA A 156 5.67 3.06 5.12
C ALA A 156 5.22 4.43 4.59
N PHE A 157 4.61 4.48 3.41
CA PHE A 157 4.25 5.75 2.75
C PHE A 157 2.76 5.90 2.49
N GLU A 158 1.94 4.95 2.91
CA GLU A 158 0.49 4.94 2.69
C GLU A 158 -0.19 6.21 3.21
N ASP A 159 0.07 6.60 4.46
CA ASP A 159 -0.56 7.79 5.06
C ASP A 159 -0.22 9.06 4.29
N VAL A 160 1.06 9.22 3.96
CA VAL A 160 1.58 10.38 3.22
C VAL A 160 1.00 10.45 1.80
N MET A 161 0.72 9.30 1.20
CA MET A 161 0.15 9.21 -0.14
C MET A 161 -1.39 9.13 -0.13
N GLY A 162 -2.03 9.10 1.05
CA GLY A 162 -3.46 8.86 1.18
C GLY A 162 -3.93 7.50 0.65
N VAL A 163 -3.02 6.51 0.60
CA VAL A 163 -3.34 5.15 0.18
C VAL A 163 -4.09 4.46 1.30
N LYS A 164 -5.20 3.81 0.95
CA LYS A 164 -5.99 3.01 1.87
C LYS A 164 -5.92 1.54 1.49
N LYS A 165 -6.16 0.66 2.46
CA LYS A 165 -6.47 -0.73 2.14
C LYS A 165 -7.87 -0.80 1.52
N TRP A 166 -7.99 -1.48 0.40
CA TRP A 166 -9.26 -1.80 -0.22
C TRP A 166 -9.86 -3.00 0.52
N GLU A 167 -11.03 -2.81 1.10
CA GLU A 167 -11.85 -3.88 1.66
C GLU A 167 -13.20 -3.82 0.93
N PRO A 168 -13.68 -4.94 0.35
CA PRO A 168 -15.03 -4.97 -0.19
C PRO A 168 -16.02 -4.68 0.95
N GLU A 169 -17.12 -4.00 0.64
CA GLU A 169 -18.22 -3.86 1.60
C GLU A 169 -18.67 -5.26 2.02
N ASP A 170 -18.76 -5.51 3.34
CA ASP A 170 -19.29 -6.77 3.85
C ASP A 170 -20.79 -6.84 3.50
N ASP A 171 -21.16 -7.69 2.53
CA ASP A 171 -22.55 -7.96 2.12
C ASP A 171 -23.44 -8.57 3.24
N SER A 172 -22.93 -8.67 4.48
CA SER A 172 -23.62 -9.27 5.63
C SER A 172 -24.80 -8.46 6.19
N ASP A 173 -25.01 -7.23 5.70
CA ASP A 173 -26.16 -6.38 6.05
C ASP A 173 -27.24 -6.33 4.94
N THR A 174 -27.31 -7.34 4.07
CA THR A 174 -28.50 -7.51 3.23
C THR A 174 -29.67 -8.00 4.10
N PRO A 175 -30.74 -7.21 4.32
CA PRO A 175 -31.91 -7.71 5.03
C PRO A 175 -32.51 -8.84 4.20
N THR A 176 -32.45 -10.06 4.75
CA THR A 176 -33.11 -11.23 4.19
C THR A 176 -34.55 -10.85 3.86
N PRO A 177 -35.02 -11.00 2.61
CA PRO A 177 -36.41 -10.75 2.30
C PRO A 177 -37.27 -11.69 3.15
N SER A 178 -38.02 -11.11 4.08
CA SER A 178 -38.98 -11.81 4.94
C SER A 178 -40.02 -12.48 4.05
N ALA A 179 -39.87 -13.79 3.85
CA ALA A 179 -40.84 -14.60 3.12
C ALA A 179 -42.10 -14.78 3.97
N HIS A 180 -42.99 -13.78 3.99
CA HIS A 180 -44.35 -13.88 4.51
C HIS A 180 -45.35 -13.20 3.55
N GLY A 181 -46.38 -13.97 3.15
CA GLY A 181 -47.57 -13.53 2.42
C GLY A 181 -47.51 -13.90 0.93
N HIS A 182 -48.36 -14.77 0.37
CA HIS A 182 -49.66 -15.29 0.77
C HIS A 182 -49.89 -16.69 0.17
#